data_AF-A0A816WI82-F1
#
_entry.id   AF-A0A816WI82-F1
#
_cell.length_a   1.000
_cell.length_b   1.000
_cell.length_c   1.000
_cell.angle_alpha   90.00
_cell.angle_beta   90.00
_cell.angle_gamma   90.00
#
_symmetry.space_group_name_H-M   'P 1'
#
loop_
_entity.id
_entity.type
_entity.pdbx_description
1 polymer ?
#
loop_
_entity_poly.entity_id
_entity_poly.type
_entity_poly.pdbx_seq_one_letter_code
_entity_poly.pdbx_strand_id
1 'polypeptide(L)'
;MSKEEISFIQLLENELEKFNNFFVEKEEEYIIRLKELRDRIVKAKDSKEKMMRMRKEIVDFHGEMVLLENYSALNYTGLVKILKKYDKRTGDLMRLPYIQKVLQQPFYTTDLLYKLIKESEAILDRFFPATQESEDPTDATESENIQAELSEHKFMESLHMKSTIAALRVLQEIRSKSSTVSVFSLPPLQLNGLDETWKKIPLLEQEAK
;
A
#
# COMPACT_ATOMS: atom_id res chain seq x y z
N MET A 1 -7.88 37.55 9.84
CA MET A 1 -7.14 36.87 8.77
C MET A 1 -6.93 37.84 7.62
N SER A 2 -5.76 37.83 7.00
CA SER A 2 -5.49 38.63 5.79
C SER A 2 -6.22 38.04 4.57
N LYS A 3 -6.32 38.80 3.46
CA LYS A 3 -6.93 38.28 2.22
C LYS A 3 -6.11 37.12 1.66
N GLU A 4 -4.79 37.23 1.76
CA GLU A 4 -3.82 36.23 1.32
C GLU A 4 -3.93 34.95 2.15
N GLU A 5 -4.11 35.08 3.46
CA GLU A 5 -4.33 33.97 4.38
C GLU A 5 -5.63 33.22 4.05
N ILE A 6 -6.73 33.95 3.85
CA ILE A 6 -8.02 33.34 3.46
C ILE A 6 -7.88 32.59 2.13
N SER A 7 -7.22 33.19 1.14
CA SER A 7 -6.99 32.56 -0.16
C SER A 7 -6.14 31.29 -0.04
N PHE A 8 -5.09 31.31 0.78
CA PHE A 8 -4.25 30.13 1.01
C PHE A 8 -5.03 29.00 1.69
N ILE A 9 -5.85 29.31 2.70
CA ILE A 9 -6.71 28.34 3.37
C ILE A 9 -7.68 27.74 2.36
N GLN A 10 -8.35 28.54 1.53
CA GLN A 10 -9.27 28.03 0.50
C GLN A 10 -8.59 27.04 -0.46
N LEU A 11 -7.35 27.31 -0.88
CA LEU A 11 -6.58 26.37 -1.70
C LEU A 11 -6.29 25.06 -0.97
N LEU A 12 -5.95 25.12 0.31
CA LEU A 12 -5.73 23.92 1.13
C LEU A 12 -7.01 23.11 1.33
N GLU A 13 -8.14 23.77 1.55
CA GLU A 13 -9.45 23.09 1.69
C GLU A 13 -9.85 22.37 0.41
N ASN A 14 -9.65 23.01 -0.76
CA ASN A 14 -9.95 22.39 -2.05
C ASN A 14 -9.10 21.14 -2.31
N GLU A 15 -7.79 21.18 -1.98
CA GLU A 15 -6.95 19.98 -2.11
C GLU A 15 -7.33 18.92 -1.08
N LEU A 16 -7.73 19.31 0.13
CA LEU A 16 -8.18 18.38 1.17
C LEU A 16 -9.46 17.64 0.76
N GLU A 17 -10.43 18.36 0.21
CA GLU A 17 -11.67 17.78 -0.33
C GLU A 17 -11.36 16.79 -1.46
N LYS A 18 -10.49 17.17 -2.39
CA LYS A 18 -10.03 16.29 -3.47
C LYS A 18 -9.35 15.02 -2.94
N PHE A 19 -8.52 15.13 -1.90
CA PHE A 19 -7.88 13.96 -1.28
C PHE A 19 -8.90 13.02 -0.65
N ASN A 20 -9.86 13.59 0.08
CA ASN A 20 -10.92 12.83 0.73
C ASN A 20 -11.81 12.12 -0.28
N ASN A 21 -12.27 12.82 -1.32
CA ASN A 21 -13.15 12.25 -2.33
C ASN A 21 -12.48 11.07 -3.03
N PHE A 22 -11.24 11.24 -3.50
CA PHE A 22 -10.50 10.14 -4.12
C PHE A 22 -10.29 8.95 -3.18
N PHE A 23 -9.94 9.21 -1.91
CA PHE A 23 -9.69 8.13 -0.96
C PHE A 23 -10.95 7.35 -0.62
N VAL A 24 -12.06 8.04 -0.33
CA VAL A 24 -13.35 7.41 0.02
C VAL A 24 -13.89 6.61 -1.17
N GLU A 25 -13.86 7.16 -2.38
CA GLU A 25 -14.28 6.44 -3.59
C GLU A 25 -13.48 5.14 -3.77
N LYS A 26 -12.16 5.18 -3.54
CA LYS A 26 -11.30 3.99 -3.63
C LYS A 26 -11.54 2.99 -2.50
N GLU A 27 -11.74 3.46 -1.29
CA GLU A 27 -12.03 2.59 -0.15
C GLU A 27 -13.36 1.84 -0.37
N GLU A 28 -14.40 2.52 -0.85
CA GLU A 28 -15.69 1.90 -1.21
C GLU A 28 -15.54 0.86 -2.33
N GLU A 29 -14.80 1.20 -3.40
CA GLU A 29 -14.48 0.27 -4.49
C GLU A 29 -13.80 -1.01 -3.95
N TYR A 30 -12.86 -0.84 -3.02
CA TYR A 30 -12.11 -1.95 -2.42
C TYR A 30 -12.98 -2.85 -1.54
N ILE A 31 -13.89 -2.29 -0.76
CA ILE A 31 -14.85 -3.08 0.04
C ILE A 31 -15.68 -3.99 -0.86
N ILE A 32 -16.20 -3.45 -1.96
CA ILE A 32 -17.03 -4.21 -2.90
C ILE A 32 -16.19 -5.29 -3.58
N ARG A 33 -15.01 -4.94 -4.10
CA ARG A 33 -14.13 -5.85 -4.84
C ARG A 33 -13.63 -7.00 -3.98
N LEU A 34 -13.30 -6.76 -2.71
CA LEU A 34 -12.88 -7.83 -1.78
C LEU A 34 -13.99 -8.86 -1.57
N LYS A 35 -15.23 -8.39 -1.40
CA LYS A 35 -16.40 -9.26 -1.23
C LYS A 35 -16.62 -10.14 -2.46
N GLU A 36 -16.57 -9.54 -3.66
CA GLU A 36 -16.73 -10.27 -4.92
C GLU A 36 -15.59 -11.28 -5.18
N LEU A 37 -14.35 -10.90 -4.86
CA LEU A 37 -13.19 -11.79 -4.94
C LEU A 37 -13.38 -13.02 -4.04
N ARG A 38 -13.79 -12.80 -2.80
CA ARG A 38 -14.05 -13.87 -1.83
C ARG A 38 -15.11 -14.85 -2.34
N ASP A 39 -16.22 -14.36 -2.87
CA ASP A 39 -17.29 -15.20 -3.42
C ASP A 39 -16.81 -16.02 -4.64
N ARG A 40 -15.99 -15.41 -5.50
CA ARG A 40 -15.40 -16.10 -6.66
C ARG A 40 -14.42 -17.20 -6.26
N ILE A 41 -13.57 -16.95 -5.25
CA ILE A 41 -12.62 -17.94 -4.72
C ILE A 41 -13.36 -19.16 -4.18
N VAL A 42 -14.43 -18.95 -3.39
CA VAL A 42 -15.23 -20.05 -2.83
C VAL A 42 -15.83 -20.94 -3.93
N LYS A 43 -16.27 -20.35 -5.05
CA LYS A 43 -16.82 -21.06 -6.21
C LYS A 43 -15.76 -21.75 -7.08
N ALA A 44 -14.50 -21.29 -7.01
CA ALA A 44 -13.42 -21.77 -7.88
C ALA A 44 -12.57 -22.91 -7.29
N LYS A 45 -12.87 -23.35 -6.05
CA LYS A 45 -12.06 -24.31 -5.28
C LYS A 45 -11.70 -25.59 -6.02
N ASP A 46 -12.56 -26.08 -6.91
CA ASP A 46 -12.38 -27.37 -7.58
C ASP A 46 -11.49 -27.28 -8.84
N SER A 47 -10.95 -26.11 -9.18
CA SER A 47 -10.14 -25.89 -10.37
C SER A 47 -8.82 -25.19 -10.06
N LYS A 48 -7.72 -25.94 -10.13
CA LYS A 48 -6.35 -25.44 -9.90
C LYS A 48 -6.01 -24.22 -10.75
N GLU A 49 -6.39 -24.23 -12.02
CA GLU A 49 -6.14 -23.13 -12.95
C GLU A 49 -6.93 -21.86 -12.59
N LYS A 50 -8.19 -21.99 -12.18
CA LYS A 50 -9.00 -20.86 -11.70
C LYS A 50 -8.43 -20.33 -10.38
N MET A 51 -8.02 -21.21 -9.48
CA MET A 51 -7.38 -20.83 -8.21
C MET A 51 -6.09 -20.03 -8.44
N MET A 52 -5.21 -20.45 -9.35
CA MET A 52 -4.00 -19.67 -9.69
C MET A 52 -4.33 -18.26 -10.21
N ARG A 53 -5.34 -18.11 -11.07
CA ARG A 53 -5.79 -16.78 -11.51
C ARG A 53 -6.31 -15.92 -10.35
N MET A 54 -7.09 -16.50 -9.45
CA MET A 54 -7.60 -15.80 -8.27
C MET A 54 -6.47 -15.36 -7.34
N ARG A 55 -5.43 -16.19 -7.15
CA ARG A 55 -4.24 -15.81 -6.36
C ARG A 55 -3.63 -14.52 -6.88
N LYS A 56 -3.38 -14.45 -8.18
CA LYS A 56 -2.82 -13.25 -8.81
C LYS A 56 -3.70 -12.03 -8.62
N GLU A 57 -5.01 -12.19 -8.82
CA GLU A 57 -5.95 -11.08 -8.67
C GLU A 57 -5.96 -10.51 -7.24
N ILE A 58 -5.83 -11.37 -6.22
CA ILE A 58 -5.74 -10.93 -4.82
C ILE A 58 -4.40 -10.26 -4.53
N VAL A 59 -3.29 -10.76 -5.08
CA VAL A 59 -1.96 -10.13 -4.94
C VAL A 59 -1.97 -8.73 -5.57
N ASP A 60 -2.56 -8.59 -6.75
CA ASP A 60 -2.71 -7.31 -7.45
C ASP A 60 -3.56 -6.34 -6.62
N PHE A 61 -4.71 -6.83 -6.16
CA PHE A 61 -5.64 -6.06 -5.33
C PHE A 61 -5.02 -5.61 -3.99
N HIS A 62 -4.24 -6.47 -3.35
CA HIS A 62 -3.45 -6.11 -2.18
C HIS A 62 -2.47 -4.97 -2.51
N GLY A 63 -1.75 -5.07 -3.63
CA GLY A 63 -0.85 -4.00 -4.10
C GLY A 63 -1.57 -2.66 -4.32
N GLU A 64 -2.77 -2.68 -4.90
CA GLU A 64 -3.62 -1.48 -5.05
C GLU A 64 -3.93 -0.81 -3.70
N MET A 65 -4.28 -1.59 -2.67
CA MET A 65 -4.55 -1.06 -1.33
C MET A 65 -3.31 -0.44 -0.68
N VAL A 66 -2.14 -1.08 -0.82
CA VAL A 66 -0.87 -0.51 -0.33
C VAL A 66 -0.52 0.80 -1.06
N LEU A 67 -0.84 0.90 -2.36
CA LEU A 67 -0.68 2.15 -3.10
C LEU A 67 -1.59 3.26 -2.59
N LEU A 68 -2.81 2.93 -2.13
CA LEU A 68 -3.71 3.90 -1.50
C LEU A 68 -3.20 4.36 -0.11
N GLU A 69 -2.57 3.47 0.67
CA GLU A 69 -1.89 3.87 1.91
C GLU A 69 -0.73 4.83 1.61
N ASN A 70 0.04 4.56 0.55
CA ASN A 70 1.09 5.46 0.10
C ASN A 70 0.56 6.82 -0.38
N TYR A 71 -0.58 6.83 -1.08
CA TYR A 71 -1.28 8.06 -1.44
C TYR A 71 -1.57 8.93 -0.20
N SER A 72 -2.13 8.33 0.85
CA SER A 72 -2.39 9.02 2.12
C SER A 72 -1.12 9.65 2.70
N ALA A 73 -0.06 8.85 2.82
CA ALA A 73 1.20 9.29 3.42
C ALA A 73 1.90 10.41 2.62
N LEU A 74 1.90 10.34 1.28
CA LEU A 74 2.49 11.37 0.44
C LEU A 74 1.73 12.69 0.53
N ASN A 75 0.40 12.65 0.47
CA ASN A 75 -0.43 13.85 0.57
C ASN A 75 -0.32 14.51 1.94
N TYR A 76 -0.32 13.72 3.02
CA TYR A 76 -0.07 14.24 4.37
C TYR A 76 1.30 14.92 4.46
N THR A 77 2.35 14.29 3.92
CA THR A 77 3.70 14.88 3.89
C THR A 77 3.72 16.19 3.11
N GLY A 78 3.00 16.26 1.99
CA GLY A 78 2.80 17.48 1.20
C GLY A 78 2.20 18.60 2.03
N LEU A 79 1.10 18.33 2.74
CA LEU A 79 0.41 19.27 3.63
C LEU A 79 1.34 19.78 4.74
N VAL A 80 2.04 18.89 5.45
CA VAL A 80 3.00 19.28 6.50
C VAL A 80 4.09 20.21 5.93
N LYS A 81 4.61 19.89 4.74
CA LYS A 81 5.68 20.68 4.10
C LYS A 81 5.20 22.06 3.65
N ILE A 82 4.02 22.16 3.04
CA ILE A 82 3.49 23.46 2.58
C ILE A 82 3.09 24.35 3.75
N LEU A 83 2.48 23.78 4.80
CA LEU A 83 2.15 24.51 6.03
C LEU A 83 3.41 25.00 6.75
N LYS A 84 4.45 24.15 6.86
CA LYS A 84 5.76 24.58 7.40
C LYS A 84 6.37 25.72 6.60
N LYS A 85 6.19 25.71 5.27
CA LYS A 85 6.68 26.79 4.40
C LYS A 85 5.90 28.07 4.60
N TYR A 86 4.57 27.99 4.77
CA TYR A 86 3.70 29.11 5.07
C TYR A 86 4.14 29.80 6.37
N ASP A 87 4.16 29.06 7.49
CA ASP A 87 4.57 29.58 8.81
C ASP A 87 5.96 30.25 8.75
N LYS A 88 6.93 29.63 8.06
CA LYS A 88 8.29 30.19 7.91
C LYS A 88 8.32 31.51 7.13
N ARG A 89 7.39 31.71 6.19
CA ARG A 89 7.38 32.89 5.31
C ARG A 89 6.56 34.04 5.89
N THR A 90 5.47 33.74 6.59
CA THR A 90 4.58 34.77 7.14
C THR A 90 4.87 35.09 8.60
N GLY A 91 5.47 34.16 9.35
CA GLY A 91 5.62 34.26 10.80
C GLY A 91 4.38 33.79 11.57
N ASP A 92 3.34 33.33 10.86
CA ASP A 92 2.13 32.78 11.48
C ASP A 92 2.36 31.36 12.05
N LEU A 93 1.38 30.88 12.81
CA LEU A 93 1.38 29.57 13.46
C LEU A 93 0.20 28.70 12.98
N MET A 94 -0.02 28.63 11.67
CA MET A 94 -1.16 27.92 11.08
C MET A 94 -0.94 26.40 11.03
N ARG A 95 0.31 25.94 10.93
CA ARG A 95 0.60 24.50 10.74
C ARG A 95 -0.02 23.62 11.80
N LEU A 96 0.14 23.96 13.09
CA LEU A 96 -0.34 23.10 14.18
C LEU A 96 -1.88 22.91 14.14
N PRO A 97 -2.69 23.98 14.17
CA PRO A 97 -4.15 23.82 14.14
C PRO A 97 -4.64 23.16 12.84
N TYR A 98 -4.02 23.46 11.70
CA TYR A 98 -4.42 22.84 10.43
C TYR A 98 -4.09 21.34 10.41
N ILE A 99 -2.92 20.93 10.92
CA ILE A 99 -2.58 19.49 10.99
C ILE A 99 -3.54 18.75 11.93
N GLN A 100 -3.94 19.33 13.06
CA GLN A 100 -4.93 18.69 13.94
C GLN A 100 -6.25 18.40 13.21
N LYS A 101 -6.69 19.30 12.32
CA LYS A 101 -7.84 19.06 11.44
C LYS A 101 -7.56 17.93 10.43
N VAL A 102 -6.38 17.93 9.80
CA VAL A 102 -5.97 16.92 8.80
C VAL A 102 -5.94 15.51 9.39
N LEU A 103 -5.52 15.34 10.64
CA LEU A 103 -5.47 14.04 11.32
C LEU A 103 -6.84 13.37 11.47
N GLN A 104 -7.93 14.13 11.33
CA GLN A 104 -9.32 13.64 11.43
C GLN A 104 -9.98 13.47 10.05
N GLN A 105 -9.22 13.61 8.96
CA GLN A 105 -9.77 13.54 7.61
C GLN A 105 -9.76 12.10 7.09
N PRO A 106 -10.79 11.72 6.29
CA PRO A 106 -10.90 10.39 5.71
C PRO A 106 -9.63 9.90 5.01
N PHE A 107 -8.98 10.75 4.21
CA PHE A 107 -7.78 10.34 3.48
C PHE A 107 -6.60 9.97 4.40
N TYR A 108 -6.62 10.40 5.67
CA TYR A 108 -5.58 10.10 6.67
C TYR A 108 -5.95 8.92 7.57
N THR A 109 -7.23 8.72 7.86
CA THR A 109 -7.71 7.64 8.74
C THR A 109 -7.80 6.31 7.98
N THR A 110 -6.69 5.57 7.92
CA THR A 110 -6.55 4.36 7.10
C THR A 110 -6.92 3.05 7.80
N ASP A 111 -7.62 3.09 8.94
CA ASP A 111 -7.94 1.90 9.75
C ASP A 111 -8.76 0.85 9.00
N LEU A 112 -9.69 1.28 8.14
CA LEU A 112 -10.51 0.37 7.34
C LEU A 112 -9.69 -0.25 6.21
N LEU A 113 -8.94 0.56 5.46
CA LEU A 113 -7.96 0.09 4.48
C LEU A 113 -7.00 -0.97 5.07
N TYR A 114 -6.48 -0.75 6.28
CA TYR A 114 -5.64 -1.72 6.97
C TYR A 114 -6.35 -3.07 7.20
N LYS A 115 -7.62 -3.04 7.61
CA LYS A 115 -8.43 -4.26 7.78
C LYS A 115 -8.60 -5.01 6.47
N LEU A 116 -8.84 -4.30 5.36
CA LEU A 116 -8.98 -4.91 4.03
C LEU A 116 -7.67 -5.57 3.56
N ILE A 117 -6.52 -4.92 3.83
CA ILE A 117 -5.19 -5.49 3.58
C ILE A 117 -5.03 -6.80 4.38
N LYS A 118 -5.32 -6.78 5.69
CA LYS A 118 -5.22 -7.98 6.54
C LYS A 118 -6.18 -9.10 6.14
N GLU A 119 -7.39 -8.77 5.71
CA GLU A 119 -8.31 -9.78 5.19
C GLU A 119 -7.77 -10.39 3.89
N SER A 120 -7.14 -9.60 3.02
CA SER A 120 -6.55 -10.11 1.78
C SER A 120 -5.34 -11.01 2.03
N GLU A 121 -4.46 -10.65 2.98
CA GLU A 121 -3.39 -11.52 3.48
C GLU A 121 -3.95 -12.85 4.00
N ALA A 122 -5.00 -12.81 4.84
CA ALA A 122 -5.60 -14.02 5.40
C ALA A 122 -6.26 -14.91 4.33
N ILE A 123 -6.83 -14.32 3.27
CA ILE A 123 -7.34 -15.09 2.13
C ILE A 123 -6.19 -15.76 1.39
N LEU A 124 -5.06 -15.06 1.18
CA LEU A 124 -3.88 -15.65 0.55
C LEU A 124 -3.36 -16.85 1.35
N ASP A 125 -3.16 -16.68 2.65
CA ASP A 125 -2.64 -17.74 3.52
C ASP A 125 -3.57 -18.97 3.56
N ARG A 126 -4.89 -18.75 3.59
CA ARG A 126 -5.88 -19.83 3.70
C ARG A 126 -6.02 -20.64 2.42
N PHE A 127 -6.01 -19.99 1.26
CA PHE A 127 -6.32 -20.63 -0.02
C PHE A 127 -5.08 -20.94 -0.86
N PHE A 128 -3.95 -20.33 -0.53
CA PHE A 128 -2.68 -20.47 -1.23
C PHE A 128 -1.51 -20.60 -0.23
N PRO A 129 -1.55 -21.60 0.67
CA PRO A 129 -0.47 -21.80 1.61
C PRO A 129 0.84 -21.98 0.83
N ALA A 130 1.90 -21.30 1.28
CA ALA A 130 3.23 -21.52 0.74
C ALA A 130 3.54 -23.01 0.85
N THR A 131 3.85 -23.65 -0.28
CA THR A 131 4.37 -25.02 -0.30
C THR A 131 5.55 -25.03 0.66
N GLN A 132 5.42 -25.69 1.81
CA GLN A 132 6.59 -25.96 2.64
C GLN A 132 7.51 -26.81 1.79
N GLU A 133 8.74 -26.35 1.62
CA GLU A 133 9.85 -27.15 1.11
C GLU A 133 9.93 -28.41 1.97
N SER A 134 9.31 -29.48 1.52
CA SER A 134 9.55 -30.81 2.06
C SER A 134 10.94 -31.20 1.55
N GLU A 135 11.94 -31.06 2.43
CA GLU A 135 13.21 -31.75 2.33
C GLU A 135 12.96 -33.27 2.31
N ASP A 136 12.73 -33.83 1.13
CA ASP A 136 12.83 -35.28 0.91
C ASP A 136 13.50 -35.55 -0.45
N PRO A 137 14.74 -36.06 -0.46
CA PRO A 137 15.51 -36.22 -1.68
C PRO A 137 15.23 -37.60 -2.30
N THR A 138 14.26 -37.69 -3.21
CA THR A 138 14.19 -38.81 -4.16
C THR A 138 13.77 -38.33 -5.55
N ASP A 139 14.80 -38.07 -6.34
CA ASP A 139 15.04 -38.44 -7.74
C ASP A 139 13.91 -38.29 -8.79
N ALA A 140 14.24 -37.54 -9.85
CA ALA A 140 13.59 -37.43 -11.16
C ALA A 140 12.38 -36.48 -11.35
N THR A 141 12.49 -35.18 -11.01
CA THR A 141 11.61 -34.12 -11.58
C THR A 141 12.17 -32.68 -11.55
N GLU A 142 13.50 -32.48 -11.59
CA GLU A 142 14.09 -31.14 -11.43
C GLU A 142 13.72 -30.12 -12.53
N SER A 143 13.54 -30.52 -13.79
CA SER A 143 13.22 -29.58 -14.88
C SER A 143 11.77 -29.05 -14.85
N GLU A 144 10.79 -29.86 -14.42
CA GLU A 144 9.39 -29.40 -14.34
C GLU A 144 9.17 -28.51 -13.12
N ASN A 145 9.85 -28.79 -12.01
CA ASN A 145 9.69 -28.02 -10.77
C ASN A 145 10.32 -26.62 -10.88
N ILE A 146 11.52 -26.51 -11.47
CA ILE A 146 12.13 -25.22 -11.76
C ILE A 146 11.27 -24.42 -12.74
N GLN A 147 10.69 -25.05 -13.77
CA GLN A 147 9.86 -24.34 -14.74
C GLN A 147 8.51 -23.90 -14.17
N ALA A 148 7.92 -24.68 -13.26
CA ALA A 148 6.75 -24.30 -12.48
C ALA A 148 7.05 -23.16 -11.51
N GLU A 149 8.16 -23.22 -10.77
CA GLU A 149 8.62 -22.14 -9.87
C GLU A 149 8.99 -20.87 -10.63
N LEU A 150 9.69 -20.97 -11.76
CA LEU A 150 10.05 -19.82 -12.60
C LEU A 150 8.81 -19.19 -13.21
N SER A 151 7.82 -19.99 -13.62
CA SER A 151 6.57 -19.48 -14.17
C SER A 151 5.65 -18.90 -13.08
N GLU A 152 5.64 -19.46 -11.88
CA GLU A 152 4.96 -18.87 -10.71
C GLU A 152 5.62 -17.55 -10.27
N HIS A 153 6.96 -17.49 -10.27
CA HIS A 153 7.75 -16.30 -9.97
C HIS A 153 7.53 -15.18 -11.01
N LYS A 154 7.53 -15.51 -12.32
CA LYS A 154 7.20 -14.56 -13.40
C LYS A 154 5.73 -14.14 -13.38
N PHE A 155 4.84 -15.02 -12.93
CA PHE A 155 3.40 -14.79 -12.87
C PHE A 155 3.00 -13.84 -11.73
N MET A 156 3.74 -13.88 -10.61
CA MET A 156 3.61 -12.96 -9.48
C MET A 156 4.23 -11.58 -9.73
N GLU A 157 5.03 -11.41 -10.80
CA GLU A 157 5.70 -10.15 -11.13
C GLU A 157 4.74 -9.13 -11.79
N SER A 158 3.65 -8.81 -11.10
CA SER A 158 2.63 -7.87 -11.53
C SER A 158 3.14 -6.42 -11.53
N LEU A 159 2.56 -5.57 -12.40
CA LEU A 159 2.79 -4.13 -12.41
C LEU A 159 2.49 -3.49 -11.04
N HIS A 160 1.45 -3.98 -10.35
CA HIS A 160 1.08 -3.51 -9.02
C HIS A 160 2.13 -3.92 -7.98
N MET A 161 2.70 -5.13 -8.10
CA MET A 161 3.82 -5.62 -7.30
C MET A 161 5.01 -4.65 -7.34
N LYS A 162 5.46 -4.32 -8.56
CA LYS A 162 6.61 -3.42 -8.80
C LYS A 162 6.33 -2.01 -8.29
N SER A 163 5.14 -1.49 -8.57
CA SER A 163 4.71 -0.16 -8.13
C SER A 163 4.61 -0.09 -6.60
N THR A 164 4.12 -1.16 -5.97
CA THR A 164 4.03 -1.29 -4.51
C THR A 164 5.41 -1.31 -3.86
N ILE A 165 6.34 -2.12 -4.38
CA ILE A 165 7.73 -2.17 -3.89
C ILE A 165 8.40 -0.80 -4.02
N ALA A 166 8.24 -0.12 -5.16
CA ALA A 166 8.77 1.22 -5.36
C ALA A 166 8.17 2.23 -4.37
N ALA A 167 6.85 2.22 -4.19
CA ALA A 167 6.15 3.07 -3.22
C ALA A 167 6.64 2.84 -1.79
N LEU A 168 6.81 1.58 -1.38
CA LEU A 168 7.32 1.21 -0.06
C LEU A 168 8.74 1.72 0.17
N ARG A 169 9.64 1.59 -0.82
CA ARG A 169 11.00 2.14 -0.74
C ARG A 169 10.98 3.66 -0.56
N VAL A 170 10.15 4.36 -1.33
CA VAL A 170 10.00 5.82 -1.22
C VAL A 170 9.50 6.21 0.19
N LEU A 171 8.53 5.49 0.74
CA LEU A 171 8.05 5.74 2.10
C LEU A 171 9.13 5.50 3.17
N GLN A 172 9.88 4.41 3.05
CA GLN A 172 11.00 4.11 3.94
C GLN A 172 12.06 5.23 3.90
N GLU A 173 12.39 5.74 2.71
CA GLU A 173 13.33 6.84 2.53
C GLU A 173 12.82 8.17 3.11
N ILE A 174 11.54 8.49 2.91
CA ILE A 174 10.91 9.69 3.50
C ILE A 174 10.97 9.62 5.04
N ARG A 175 10.79 8.42 5.60
CA ARG A 175 10.82 8.18 7.06
C ARG A 175 12.24 8.25 7.62
N SER A 176 13.22 7.62 6.97
CA SER A 176 14.61 7.57 7.45
C SER A 176 15.29 8.94 7.47
N LYS A 177 14.83 9.88 6.63
CA LYS A 177 15.36 11.24 6.56
C LYS A 177 14.80 12.19 7.63
N SER A 178 13.85 11.77 8.48
CA SER A 178 13.32 12.60 9.56
C SER A 178 14.13 12.41 10.85
N SER A 179 14.93 13.41 11.21
CA SER A 179 15.84 13.36 12.37
C SER A 179 15.15 13.38 13.75
N THR A 180 13.82 13.56 13.79
CA THR A 180 13.02 13.62 15.03
C THR A 180 11.63 13.03 14.80
N VAL A 181 11.16 12.22 15.75
CA VAL A 181 9.76 11.73 15.80
C VAL A 181 8.91 12.78 16.50
N SER A 182 7.84 13.25 15.87
CA SER A 182 6.91 14.24 16.43
C SER A 182 5.48 13.94 16.00
N VAL A 183 4.51 14.69 16.52
CA VAL A 183 3.09 14.63 16.12
C VAL A 183 2.89 14.89 14.61
N PHE A 184 3.88 15.49 13.94
CA PHE A 184 3.85 15.76 12.49
C PHE A 184 4.51 14.68 11.64
N SER A 185 5.08 13.64 12.27
CA SER A 185 5.72 12.54 11.58
C SER A 185 4.67 11.59 11.01
N LEU A 186 5.02 10.91 9.91
CA LEU A 186 4.18 9.83 9.39
C LEU A 186 4.00 8.73 10.47
N PRO A 187 2.79 8.20 10.66
CA PRO A 187 2.57 7.08 11.58
C PRO A 187 3.40 5.86 11.13
N PRO A 188 3.85 5.00 12.07
CA PRO A 188 4.55 3.75 11.73
C PRO A 188 3.75 2.96 10.70
N LEU A 189 4.39 2.49 9.63
CA LEU A 189 3.78 1.51 8.73
C LEU A 189 3.54 0.28 9.60
N GLN A 190 2.29 -0.10 9.81
CA GLN A 190 1.94 -1.32 10.54
C GLN A 190 2.11 -2.56 9.63
N LEU A 191 3.21 -2.59 8.88
CA LEU A 191 3.55 -3.58 7.87
C LEU A 191 4.40 -4.73 8.42
N ASN A 192 4.32 -5.03 9.71
CA ASN A 192 5.18 -6.02 10.39
C ASN A 192 5.16 -7.44 9.77
N GLY A 193 4.21 -7.77 8.88
CA GLY A 193 4.19 -9.03 8.13
C GLY A 193 4.67 -8.94 6.67
N LEU A 194 4.80 -7.74 6.11
CA LEU A 194 5.17 -7.53 4.71
C LEU A 194 6.68 -7.68 4.48
N ASP A 195 7.49 -7.42 5.49
CA ASP A 195 8.96 -7.44 5.34
C ASP A 195 9.51 -8.87 5.21
N GLU A 196 8.84 -9.89 5.74
CA GLU A 196 9.29 -11.30 5.61
C GLU A 196 8.80 -11.98 4.32
N THR A 197 7.54 -11.78 3.94
CA THR A 197 6.96 -12.44 2.75
C THR A 197 7.56 -11.90 1.45
N TRP A 198 8.02 -10.64 1.45
CA TRP A 198 8.51 -9.95 0.25
C TRP A 198 10.04 -9.91 0.15
N LYS A 199 10.78 -10.15 1.25
CA LYS A 199 12.22 -10.44 1.21
C LYS A 199 12.54 -11.80 0.59
N LYS A 200 11.58 -12.72 0.55
CA LYS A 200 11.74 -14.06 -0.03
C LYS A 200 11.69 -14.09 -1.56
N ILE A 201 11.43 -12.97 -2.22
CA ILE A 201 11.36 -12.88 -3.68
C ILE A 201 12.72 -12.35 -4.19
N PRO A 202 13.53 -13.16 -4.91
CA PRO A 202 14.80 -12.71 -5.47
C PRO A 202 14.58 -11.57 -6.48
N LEU A 203 14.97 -10.36 -6.10
CA LEU A 203 14.95 -9.20 -7.00
C LEU A 203 16.18 -9.25 -7.90
N LEU A 204 15.97 -9.48 -9.19
CA LEU A 204 16.98 -9.18 -10.21
C LEU A 204 17.12 -7.65 -10.29
N GLU A 205 18.15 -7.13 -9.65
CA GLU A 205 18.69 -5.80 -9.95
C GLU A 205 19.10 -5.79 -11.43
N GLN A 206 18.29 -5.16 -12.28
CA GLN A 206 18.80 -4.67 -13.55
C GLN A 206 19.60 -3.41 -13.26
N GLU A 207 20.92 -3.60 -13.08
CA GLU A 207 21.89 -2.52 -13.22
C GLU A 207 21.75 -1.91 -14.62
N ALA A 208 21.31 -0.65 -14.68
CA ALA A 208 21.41 0.15 -15.89
C ALA A 208 22.89 0.57 -16.06
N LYS A 209 23.50 0.13 -17.16
CA LYS A 209 24.77 0.66 -17.68
C LYS A 209 24.54 1.95 -18.47
#